data_AF-A0A101GRM0-F1
#
_entry.id   AF-A0A101GRM0-F1
#
_cell.length_a   1.000
_cell.length_b   1.000
_cell.length_c   1.000
_cell.angle_alpha   90.00
_cell.angle_beta   90.00
_cell.angle_gamma   90.00
#
_symmetry.space_group_name_H-M   'P 1'
#
loop_
_entity.id
_entity.type
_entity.pdbx_description
1 polymer ?
#
loop_
_entity_poly.entity_id
_entity_poly.type
_entity_poly.pdbx_seq_one_letter_code
_entity_poly.pdbx_strand_id
1 'polypeptide(L)'
;MQNQQPVDLNAIAWAAMDQYGFIPGFPPSVLREVGALAAKVFPDTLDDPRDLRSLLWSSIDNHDSRDLDQIEVCEEGPNGEIRV
;
A
#
# COMPACT_ATOMS: atom_id res chain seq x y z
N MET A 1 -20.55 32.51 26.26
CA MET A 1 -20.24 31.58 25.15
C MET A 1 -19.78 30.29 25.79
N GLN A 2 -20.44 29.16 25.54
CA GLN A 2 -20.01 27.87 26.09
C GLN A 2 -18.79 27.39 25.31
N ASN A 3 -17.69 27.14 26.02
CA ASN A 3 -16.45 26.66 25.45
C ASN A 3 -16.58 25.15 25.22
N GLN A 4 -17.06 24.74 24.03
CA GLN A 4 -17.13 23.32 23.69
C GLN A 4 -15.72 22.74 23.63
N GLN A 5 -15.48 21.66 24.38
CA GLN A 5 -14.24 20.90 24.30
C GLN A 5 -14.06 20.38 22.84
N PRO A 6 -12.86 20.44 22.25
CA PRO A 6 -12.61 19.85 20.94
C PRO A 6 -12.94 18.36 20.95
N VAL A 7 -13.54 17.86 19.87
CA VAL A 7 -13.81 16.43 19.70
C VAL A 7 -12.49 15.74 19.33
N ASP A 8 -12.05 14.79 20.15
CA ASP A 8 -10.89 13.95 19.83
C ASP A 8 -11.29 12.81 18.88
N LEU A 9 -11.11 13.05 17.59
CA LEU A 9 -11.40 12.08 16.54
C LEU A 9 -10.48 10.84 16.60
N ASN A 10 -9.26 10.97 17.13
CA ASN A 10 -8.35 9.83 17.27
C ASN A 10 -8.84 8.90 18.38
N ALA A 11 -9.22 9.44 19.54
CA ALA A 11 -9.79 8.66 20.63
C ALA A 11 -11.08 7.93 20.21
N ILE A 12 -11.94 8.59 19.42
CA ILE A 12 -13.15 7.98 18.86
C ILE A 12 -12.82 6.85 17.88
N ALA A 13 -11.86 7.05 16.97
CA ALA A 13 -11.44 6.01 16.02
C ALA A 13 -10.86 4.77 16.74
N TRP A 14 -10.01 4.98 17.76
CA TRP A 14 -9.46 3.89 18.59
C TRP A 14 -10.57 3.12 19.33
N ALA A 15 -11.51 3.82 19.96
CA ALA A 15 -12.63 3.20 20.67
C ALA A 15 -13.55 2.41 19.71
N ALA A 16 -13.79 2.92 18.50
CA ALA A 16 -14.57 2.21 17.49
C ALA A 16 -13.86 0.93 17.02
N MET A 17 -12.55 0.98 16.76
CA MET A 17 -11.77 -0.21 16.39
C MET A 17 -11.86 -1.31 17.46
N ASP A 18 -11.64 -0.95 18.73
CA ASP A 18 -11.75 -1.88 19.87
C ASP A 18 -13.17 -2.46 20.01
N GLN A 19 -14.21 -1.61 19.92
CA GLN A 19 -15.62 -2.02 20.00
C GLN A 19 -16.00 -3.07 18.94
N TYR A 20 -15.42 -3.00 17.74
CA TYR A 20 -15.66 -3.97 16.66
C TYR A 20 -14.63 -5.11 16.61
N GLY A 21 -13.73 -5.23 17.61
CA GLY A 21 -12.76 -6.32 17.73
C GLY A 21 -11.51 -6.18 16.86
N PHE A 22 -11.24 -4.99 16.33
CA PHE A 22 -9.99 -4.67 15.65
C PHE A 22 -8.89 -4.29 16.64
N ILE A 23 -7.63 -4.43 16.24
CA ILE A 23 -6.46 -4.03 17.03
C ILE A 23 -5.93 -2.70 16.46
N PRO A 24 -6.19 -1.54 17.11
CA PRO A 24 -5.83 -0.22 16.55
C PRO A 24 -4.33 0.11 16.55
N GLY A 25 -3.51 -0.64 17.30
CA GLY A 25 -2.06 -0.48 17.32
C GLY A 25 -1.32 -1.76 16.90
N PHE A 26 -0.25 -1.61 16.12
CA PHE A 26 0.57 -2.75 15.70
C PHE A 26 1.16 -3.51 16.91
N PRO A 27 0.99 -4.84 17.00
CA PRO A 27 1.59 -5.62 18.07
C PRO A 27 3.12 -5.49 18.11
N PRO A 28 3.76 -5.52 19.31
CA PRO A 28 5.21 -5.40 19.44
C PRO A 28 6.02 -6.47 18.67
N SER A 29 5.43 -7.63 18.36
CA SER A 29 6.05 -8.63 17.47
C SER A 29 6.17 -8.14 16.03
N VAL A 30 5.09 -7.60 15.46
CA VAL A 30 5.05 -7.05 14.09
C VAL A 30 6.08 -5.93 13.93
N LEU A 31 6.16 -5.02 14.91
CA LEU A 31 7.14 -3.93 14.89
C LEU A 31 8.60 -4.43 14.91
N ARG A 32 8.89 -5.51 15.66
CA ARG A 32 10.24 -6.12 15.67
C ARG A 32 10.56 -6.82 14.35
N GLU A 33 9.59 -7.50 13.75
CA GLU A 33 9.77 -8.26 12.51
C GLU A 33 9.97 -7.33 11.31
N VAL A 34 9.09 -6.32 11.15
CA VAL A 34 9.22 -5.29 10.10
C VAL A 34 10.52 -4.48 10.30
N GLY A 35 10.89 -4.17 11.55
CA GLY A 35 12.14 -3.48 11.88
C GLY A 35 13.41 -4.30 11.62
N ALA A 36 13.31 -5.61 11.38
CA ALA A 36 14.43 -6.48 11.03
C ALA A 36 14.62 -6.64 9.50
N LEU A 37 13.70 -6.11 8.68
CA LEU A 37 13.82 -6.15 7.22
C LEU A 37 15.00 -5.29 6.75
N ALA A 38 15.87 -5.87 5.92
CA ALA A 38 16.95 -5.13 5.27
C ALA A 38 16.39 -4.11 4.27
N ALA A 39 17.00 -2.92 4.21
CA ALA A 39 16.61 -1.91 3.24
C ALA A 39 16.93 -2.36 1.80
N LYS A 40 15.88 -2.73 1.04
CA LYS A 40 15.84 -3.02 -0.40
C LYS A 40 17.18 -3.50 -1.01
N VAL A 41 17.56 -4.74 -0.70
CA VAL A 41 18.42 -5.51 -1.60
C VAL A 41 17.51 -6.31 -2.51
N PHE A 42 17.19 -5.75 -3.68
CA PHE A 42 16.87 -6.61 -4.82
C PHE A 42 18.16 -7.36 -5.15
N PRO A 43 18.17 -8.71 -5.18
CA PRO A 43 19.33 -9.42 -5.70
C PRO A 43 19.53 -9.00 -7.16
N ASP A 44 20.75 -8.65 -7.56
CA ASP A 44 21.07 -8.36 -8.98
C ASP A 44 20.78 -9.58 -9.88
N THR A 45 20.67 -10.77 -9.29
CA THR A 45 20.33 -12.04 -9.93
C THR A 45 19.39 -12.86 -9.05
N LEU A 46 18.12 -12.96 -9.47
CA LEU A 46 17.28 -14.15 -9.30
C LEU A 46 17.20 -14.82 -10.68
N ASP A 47 17.08 -16.14 -10.74
CA ASP A 47 17.14 -16.91 -11.99
C ASP A 47 15.73 -17.35 -12.46
N ASP A 48 15.07 -16.74 -13.43
CA ASP A 48 15.32 -15.49 -14.17
C ASP A 48 13.97 -14.74 -14.31
N PRO A 49 13.74 -13.61 -13.62
CA PRO A 49 12.49 -12.87 -13.77
C PRO A 49 12.56 -12.02 -15.03
N ARG A 50 11.72 -12.35 -16.02
CA ARG A 50 11.62 -11.64 -17.30
C ARG A 50 11.66 -10.12 -17.09
N ASP A 51 12.66 -9.47 -17.66
CA ASP A 51 12.76 -8.02 -17.62
C ASP A 51 11.61 -7.39 -18.44
N LEU A 52 10.75 -6.66 -17.73
CA LEU A 52 9.64 -5.89 -18.28
C LEU A 52 9.81 -4.37 -18.05
N ARG A 53 10.98 -3.90 -17.60
CA ARG A 53 11.23 -2.49 -17.28
C ARG A 53 11.13 -1.55 -18.49
N SER A 54 11.13 -2.09 -19.70
CA SER A 54 10.94 -1.35 -20.95
C SER A 54 9.48 -1.08 -21.33
N LEU A 55 8.51 -1.68 -20.64
CA LEU A 55 7.09 -1.46 -20.90
C LEU A 55 6.60 -0.14 -20.27
N LEU A 56 5.55 0.42 -20.86
CA LEU A 56 4.91 1.66 -20.41
C LEU A 56 3.95 1.41 -19.24
N TRP A 57 4.52 1.01 -18.09
CA TRP A 57 3.76 0.75 -16.87
C TRP A 57 3.05 2.02 -16.35
N SER A 58 1.78 1.88 -16.01
CA SER A 58 0.97 2.86 -15.28
C SER A 58 0.59 2.34 -13.88
N SER A 59 0.14 3.28 -13.04
CA SER A 59 -0.48 3.06 -11.73
C SER A 59 -1.54 4.14 -11.60
N ILE A 60 -2.79 3.78 -11.26
CA ILE A 60 -3.92 4.72 -11.21
C ILE A 60 -4.46 4.80 -9.78
N ASP A 61 -3.97 5.79 -9.05
CA ASP A 61 -4.15 5.91 -7.61
C ASP A 61 -4.72 7.27 -7.17
N ASN A 62 -5.17 7.34 -5.92
CA ASN A 62 -5.48 8.62 -5.29
C ASN A 62 -4.19 9.38 -4.97
N HIS A 63 -4.27 10.71 -4.95
CA HIS A 63 -3.12 11.61 -4.69
C HIS A 63 -2.45 11.43 -3.31
N ASP A 64 -3.13 10.75 -2.39
CA ASP A 64 -2.77 10.49 -1.01
C ASP A 64 -2.48 8.99 -0.72
N SER A 65 -2.58 8.12 -1.73
CA SER A 65 -2.09 6.74 -1.67
C SER A 65 -0.57 6.71 -1.45
N ARG A 66 -0.08 5.74 -0.64
CA ARG A 66 1.36 5.63 -0.30
C ARG A 66 1.91 4.21 -0.38
N ASP A 67 1.04 3.26 -0.67
CA ASP A 67 1.15 1.81 -0.57
C ASP A 67 0.77 1.18 -1.92
N LEU A 68 1.38 1.68 -3.00
CA LEU A 68 1.12 1.26 -4.37
C LEU A 68 1.53 -0.21 -4.56
N ASP A 69 0.55 -1.08 -4.82
CA ASP A 69 0.73 -2.53 -4.99
C ASP A 69 0.29 -3.05 -6.39
N GLN A 70 -0.32 -2.19 -7.20
CA GLN A 70 -0.82 -2.49 -8.55
C GLN A 70 -0.06 -1.68 -9.61
N ILE A 71 0.19 -2.27 -10.78
CA ILE A 71 0.60 -1.58 -12.01
C ILE A 71 -0.04 -2.24 -13.23
N GLU A 72 -0.29 -1.49 -14.30
CA GLU A 72 -0.84 -2.02 -15.57
C GLU A 72 0.02 -1.65 -16.79
N VAL A 73 -0.15 -2.38 -17.88
CA VAL A 73 0.29 -1.99 -19.22
C VAL A 73 -0.79 -2.40 -20.21
N CYS A 74 -1.06 -1.56 -21.20
CA CYS A 74 -2.01 -1.86 -22.27
C CYS A 74 -1.31 -1.78 -23.64
N GLU A 75 -1.43 -2.83 -24.44
CA GLU A 75 -0.89 -2.89 -25.81
C GLU A 75 -2.02 -3.14 -26.83
N GLU A 76 -2.01 -2.42 -27.96
CA GLU A 76 -2.98 -2.65 -29.06
C GLU A 76 -2.58 -3.88 -29.88
N GLY A 77 -3.57 -4.76 -30.11
CA GLY A 77 -3.46 -5.98 -30.89
C GLY A 77 -3.69 -5.76 -32.40
N PRO A 78 -3.34 -6.74 -33.25
CA PRO A 78 -3.34 -6.59 -34.69
C PRO A 78 -4.71 -6.36 -35.33
N ASN A 79 -5.82 -6.66 -34.63
CA ASN A 79 -7.18 -6.42 -35.10
C ASN A 79 -7.96 -5.45 -34.18
N GLY A 80 -7.26 -4.61 -33.42
CA GLY A 80 -7.86 -3.68 -32.45
C GLY A 80 -8.27 -4.32 -31.13
N GLU A 81 -7.75 -5.50 -30.81
CA GLU A 81 -7.80 -6.03 -29.45
C GLU A 81 -6.97 -5.16 -28.50
N ILE A 82 -7.26 -5.20 -27.19
CA ILE A 82 -6.35 -4.65 -26.18
C ILE A 82 -5.83 -5.80 -25.33
N ARG A 83 -4.51 -5.93 -25.24
CA ARG A 83 -3.85 -6.78 -24.26
C ARG A 83 -3.61 -5.97 -23.00
N VAL A 84 -3.99 -6.54 -21.86
CA VAL A 84 -3.61 -6.14 -20.50
C VAL A 84 -2.84 -7.29 -19.86
#